data_AF-A0A847P0X5-F1
#
_entry.id   AF-A0A847P0X5-F1
#
_cell.length_a   1.000
_cell.length_b   1.000
_cell.length_c   1.000
_cell.angle_alpha   90.00
_cell.angle_beta   90.00
_cell.angle_gamma   90.00
#
_symmetry.space_group_name_H-M   'P 1'
#
loop_
_entity.id
_entity.type
_entity.pdbx_description
1 polymer ?
#
loop_
_entity_poly.entity_id
_entity_poly.type
_entity_poly.pdbx_seq_one_letter_code
_entity_poly.pdbx_strand_id
1 'polypeptide(L)'
;MLNNRRILFVLSIIAFSVTACFARNILQKKMFYLSSDNKQGQALYWVVYLGNYDCKLTRKFPGEQPQPIDASMNFQYISSGYIEGNGYSAKGKVDCLPTMMISNANGERQITSDSIDFIYDYGQKVQLLNGENGELIINAEGEKKLAKKFLMREYKLTEYFGEQILKEGSTETPLAAFAYSKEGLARAVKAQAALGNN
;
A
#
# COMPACT_ATOMS: atom_id res chain seq x y z
N MET A 1 13.02 -19.13 48.02
CA MET A 1 14.00 -19.20 46.91
C MET A 1 13.27 -19.64 45.65
N LEU A 2 12.90 -18.70 44.77
CA LEU A 2 12.33 -19.06 43.48
C LEU A 2 13.41 -19.78 42.65
N ASN A 3 13.06 -20.95 42.16
CA ASN A 3 13.97 -21.90 41.54
C ASN A 3 14.51 -21.29 40.22
N ASN A 4 15.81 -20.97 40.14
CA ASN A 4 16.46 -20.30 38.99
C ASN A 4 16.14 -20.96 37.63
N ARG A 5 15.84 -22.26 37.62
CA ARG A 5 15.41 -23.02 36.42
C ARG A 5 14.05 -22.58 35.88
N ARG A 6 13.11 -22.16 36.73
CA ARG A 6 11.79 -21.67 36.32
C ARG A 6 11.87 -20.26 35.72
N ILE A 7 12.78 -19.42 36.21
CA ILE A 7 12.99 -18.06 35.70
C ILE A 7 13.59 -18.11 34.29
N LEU A 8 14.58 -18.98 34.06
CA LEU A 8 15.19 -19.19 32.74
C LEU A 8 14.18 -19.72 31.71
N PHE A 9 13.26 -20.59 32.12
CA PHE A 9 12.22 -21.15 31.24
C PHE A 9 11.12 -20.13 30.87
N VAL A 10 10.78 -19.23 31.79
CA VAL A 10 9.83 -18.14 31.52
C VAL A 10 10.46 -17.08 30.62
N LEU A 11 11.74 -16.75 30.82
CA LEU A 11 12.49 -15.83 29.97
C LEU A 11 12.64 -16.35 28.54
N SER A 12 12.84 -17.66 28.33
CA SER A 12 12.90 -18.24 26.98
C SER A 12 11.55 -18.26 26.27
N ILE A 13 10.43 -18.44 26.98
CA ILE A 13 9.08 -18.35 26.40
C ILE A 13 8.73 -16.91 26.01
N ILE A 14 9.12 -15.92 26.82
CA ILE A 14 8.96 -14.50 26.49
C ILE A 14 9.88 -14.11 25.31
N ALA A 15 11.12 -14.60 25.28
CA ALA A 15 12.02 -14.37 24.15
C ALA A 15 11.47 -14.99 22.85
N PHE A 16 10.87 -16.18 22.91
CA PHE A 16 10.27 -16.83 21.74
C PHE A 16 9.02 -16.10 21.22
N SER A 17 8.24 -15.48 22.11
CA SER A 17 7.05 -14.70 21.74
C SER A 17 7.38 -13.28 21.24
N VAL A 18 8.58 -12.76 21.53
CA VAL A 18 9.09 -11.51 20.94
C VAL A 18 9.80 -11.75 19.59
N THR A 19 10.36 -12.94 19.35
CA THR A 19 10.95 -13.32 18.05
C THR A 19 9.94 -13.78 17.00
N ALA A 20 8.65 -13.90 17.34
CA ALA A 20 7.58 -13.89 16.35
C ALA A 20 7.36 -12.47 15.78
N CYS A 21 8.47 -11.81 15.43
CA CYS A 21 8.49 -10.60 14.64
C CYS A 21 7.89 -10.94 13.27
N PHE A 22 6.64 -10.53 13.08
CA PHE A 22 6.04 -10.08 11.82
C PHE A 22 6.70 -10.62 10.55
N ALA A 23 6.49 -11.90 10.26
CA ALA A 23 6.53 -12.31 8.86
C ALA A 23 5.42 -11.50 8.17
N ARG A 24 5.81 -10.48 7.39
CA ARG A 24 4.90 -9.72 6.52
C ARG A 24 4.47 -10.66 5.40
N ASN A 25 3.55 -11.57 5.73
CA ASN A 25 2.98 -12.47 4.76
C ASN A 25 2.11 -11.64 3.82
N ILE A 26 2.36 -11.74 2.52
CA ILE A 26 1.49 -11.14 1.53
C ILE A 26 0.23 -12.01 1.48
N LEU A 27 -0.87 -11.48 1.99
CA LEU A 27 -2.14 -12.20 2.03
C LEU A 27 -2.87 -11.95 0.70
N GLN A 28 -3.24 -13.01 0.00
CA GLN A 28 -4.12 -12.88 -1.16
C GLN A 28 -5.42 -12.21 -0.74
N LYS A 29 -5.72 -11.01 -1.28
CA LYS A 29 -6.98 -10.32 -1.03
C LYS A 29 -7.78 -10.19 -2.31
N LYS A 30 -9.10 -10.22 -2.16
CA LYS A 30 -10.03 -9.92 -3.25
C LYS A 30 -10.32 -8.43 -3.28
N MET A 31 -10.30 -7.83 -4.46
CA MET A 31 -10.74 -6.46 -4.70
C MET A 31 -11.80 -6.42 -5.79
N PHE A 32 -12.70 -5.44 -5.68
CA PHE A 32 -13.66 -5.06 -6.71
C PHE A 32 -13.25 -3.68 -7.21
N TYR A 33 -13.15 -3.50 -8.52
CA TYR A 33 -12.59 -2.29 -9.08
C TYR A 33 -13.40 -1.75 -10.26
N LEU A 34 -13.23 -0.45 -10.50
CA LEU A 34 -13.60 0.26 -11.72
C LEU A 34 -12.31 0.65 -12.42
N SER A 35 -12.13 0.19 -13.66
CA SER A 35 -10.98 0.54 -14.49
C SER A 35 -11.18 1.89 -15.19
N SER A 36 -10.12 2.44 -15.79
CA SER A 36 -10.15 3.73 -16.49
C SER A 36 -11.11 3.79 -17.69
N ASP A 37 -11.50 2.65 -18.26
CA ASP A 37 -12.49 2.58 -19.35
C ASP A 37 -13.92 2.36 -18.82
N ASN A 38 -14.14 2.63 -17.53
CA ASN A 38 -15.40 2.47 -16.79
C ASN A 38 -15.93 1.02 -16.73
N LYS A 39 -15.09 0.01 -16.96
CA LYS A 39 -15.47 -1.39 -16.72
C LYS A 39 -15.26 -1.78 -15.27
N GLN A 40 -16.29 -2.39 -14.70
CA GLN A 40 -16.23 -2.99 -13.37
C GLN A 40 -15.68 -4.42 -13.44
N GLY A 41 -14.84 -4.78 -12.48
CA GLY A 41 -14.22 -6.10 -12.40
C GLY A 41 -13.99 -6.56 -10.97
N GLN A 42 -13.52 -7.80 -10.84
CA GLN A 42 -13.04 -8.35 -9.58
C GLN A 42 -11.71 -9.08 -9.83
N ALA A 43 -10.77 -8.96 -8.91
CA ALA A 43 -9.48 -9.62 -8.99
C ALA A 43 -9.01 -10.09 -7.61
N LEU A 44 -8.16 -11.11 -7.60
CA LEU A 44 -7.27 -11.37 -6.49
C LEU A 44 -6.02 -10.53 -6.71
N TYR A 45 -5.54 -9.87 -5.67
CA TYR A 45 -4.38 -8.99 -5.76
C TYR A 45 -3.42 -9.21 -4.58
N TRP A 46 -2.15 -8.94 -4.87
CA TRP A 46 -1.03 -8.92 -3.92
C TRP A 46 -0.45 -7.51 -3.83
N VAL A 47 -0.38 -6.81 -4.96
CA VAL A 47 0.22 -5.48 -5.09
C VAL A 47 -0.63 -4.61 -6.02
N VAL A 48 -0.79 -3.34 -5.64
CA VAL A 48 -1.24 -2.26 -6.52
C VAL A 48 -0.11 -1.23 -6.60
N TYR A 49 0.29 -0.85 -7.81
CA TYR A 49 1.36 0.13 -8.01
C TYR A 49 0.82 1.55 -7.82
N LEU A 50 1.55 2.38 -7.08
CA LEU A 50 1.18 3.78 -6.80
C LEU A 50 1.92 4.76 -7.72
N GLY A 51 2.86 4.26 -8.51
CA GLY A 51 3.73 5.02 -9.41
C GLY A 51 5.05 5.45 -8.75
N ASN A 52 5.77 6.32 -9.46
CA ASN A 52 7.06 6.85 -9.03
C ASN A 52 6.92 8.23 -8.38
N TYR A 53 7.70 8.47 -7.33
CA TYR A 53 7.69 9.68 -6.51
C TYR A 53 9.13 10.11 -6.22
N ASP A 54 9.43 11.37 -6.50
CA ASP A 54 10.68 11.99 -6.04
C ASP A 54 10.48 12.47 -4.60
N CYS A 55 11.25 11.88 -3.69
CA CYS A 55 11.15 12.09 -2.25
C CYS A 55 12.50 12.53 -1.68
N LYS A 56 12.44 13.38 -0.64
CA LYS A 56 13.60 13.66 0.22
C LYS A 56 13.54 12.77 1.44
N LEU A 57 14.48 11.85 1.54
CA LEU A 57 14.55 10.87 2.62
C LEU A 57 15.73 11.17 3.53
N THR A 58 15.56 11.07 4.84
CA THR A 58 16.69 11.20 5.78
C THR A 58 17.39 9.86 5.92
N ARG A 59 18.67 9.79 5.57
CA ARG A 59 19.46 8.55 5.66
C ARG A 59 20.78 8.78 6.37
N LYS A 60 21.25 7.75 7.07
CA LYS A 60 22.56 7.72 7.72
C LYS A 60 23.46 6.71 6.99
N PHE A 61 24.55 7.20 6.43
CA PHE A 61 25.57 6.37 5.80
C PHE A 61 26.73 6.10 6.78
N PRO A 62 27.49 5.01 6.61
CA PRO A 62 28.63 4.71 7.48
C PRO A 62 29.63 5.88 7.53
N GLY A 63 29.95 6.35 8.74
CA GLY A 63 30.88 7.47 8.94
C GLY A 63 30.29 8.87 8.73
N GLU A 64 29.02 9.00 8.36
CA GLU A 64 28.35 10.28 8.12
C GLU A 64 27.23 10.56 9.14
N GLN A 65 26.87 11.84 9.31
CA GLN A 65 25.66 12.23 10.05
C GLN A 65 24.41 11.94 9.19
N PRO A 66 23.22 11.76 9.80
CA PRO A 66 21.97 11.69 9.07
C PRO A 66 21.79 12.94 8.21
N GLN A 67 21.52 12.76 6.92
CA GLN A 67 21.31 13.86 5.98
C GLN A 67 20.15 13.55 5.05
N PRO A 68 19.45 14.58 4.53
CA PRO A 68 18.47 14.39 3.49
C PRO A 68 19.15 13.97 2.19
N ILE A 69 18.56 13.01 1.49
CA ILE A 69 18.94 12.61 0.13
C ILE A 69 17.73 12.69 -0.79
N ASP A 70 17.96 13.11 -2.02
CA ASP A 70 16.95 12.99 -3.08
C ASP A 70 16.93 11.55 -3.59
N ALA A 71 15.74 10.95 -3.62
CA ALA A 71 15.52 9.59 -4.09
C ALA A 71 14.27 9.52 -4.98
N SER A 72 14.38 8.80 -6.09
CA SER A 72 13.23 8.43 -6.92
C SER A 72 12.72 7.07 -6.45
N MET A 73 11.51 7.05 -5.88
CA MET A 73 10.91 5.92 -5.22
C MET A 73 9.72 5.37 -6.02
N ASN A 74 9.67 4.06 -6.23
CA ASN A 74 8.48 3.37 -6.70
C ASN A 74 7.67 2.90 -5.48
N PHE A 75 6.42 3.33 -5.37
CA PHE A 75 5.54 2.92 -4.27
C PHE A 75 4.57 1.81 -4.70
N GLN A 76 4.36 0.87 -3.79
CA GLN A 76 3.51 -0.30 -3.98
C GLN A 76 2.64 -0.49 -2.74
N TYR A 77 1.33 -0.57 -2.94
CA TYR A 77 0.37 -0.88 -1.90
C TYR A 77 0.18 -2.39 -1.86
N ILE A 78 0.62 -2.97 -0.75
CA ILE A 78 0.62 -4.40 -0.52
C ILE A 78 -0.73 -4.79 0.07
N SER A 79 -1.27 -5.93 -0.37
CA SER A 79 -2.57 -6.45 0.06
C SER A 79 -2.71 -6.64 1.58
N SER A 80 -1.59 -6.85 2.27
CA SER A 80 -1.52 -6.90 3.74
C SER A 80 -1.70 -5.54 4.41
N GLY A 81 -1.93 -4.48 3.63
CA GLY A 81 -2.47 -3.22 4.09
C GLY A 81 -1.44 -2.14 4.42
N TYR A 82 -0.26 -2.21 3.81
CA TYR A 82 0.81 -1.26 4.00
C TYR A 82 1.47 -0.90 2.65
N ILE A 83 2.31 0.14 2.66
CA ILE A 83 3.01 0.59 1.45
C ILE A 83 4.50 0.27 1.59
N GLU A 84 5.09 -0.22 0.52
CA GLU A 84 6.53 -0.36 0.37
C GLU A 84 7.04 0.61 -0.69
N GLY A 85 8.19 1.22 -0.42
CA GLY A 85 8.93 2.01 -1.38
C GLY A 85 10.29 1.40 -1.66
N ASN A 86 10.57 1.17 -2.93
CA ASN A 86 11.88 0.76 -3.40
C ASN A 86 12.34 1.75 -4.47
N GLY A 87 13.60 2.17 -4.42
CA GLY A 87 14.07 3.21 -5.31
C GLY A 87 15.58 3.36 -5.34
N TYR A 88 16.01 4.47 -5.92
CA TYR A 88 17.42 4.81 -6.07
C TYR A 88 17.67 6.28 -5.74
N SER A 89 18.84 6.53 -5.17
CA SER A 89 19.41 7.85 -4.95
C SER A 89 20.80 7.92 -5.61
N ALA A 90 21.42 9.10 -5.59
CA ALA A 90 22.82 9.24 -6.00
C ALA A 90 23.79 8.34 -5.20
N LYS A 91 23.40 7.90 -4.00
CA LYS A 91 24.19 7.00 -3.13
C LYS A 91 23.80 5.53 -3.24
N GLY A 92 23.00 5.15 -4.24
CA GLY A 92 22.62 3.77 -4.52
C GLY A 92 21.17 3.45 -4.17
N LYS A 93 20.89 2.15 -3.97
CA LYS A 93 19.54 1.64 -3.68
C LYS A 93 19.05 2.18 -2.34
N VAL A 94 17.78 2.59 -2.29
CA VAL A 94 17.11 3.07 -1.09
C VAL A 94 15.74 2.43 -1.00
N ASP A 95 15.41 1.95 0.19
CA ASP A 95 14.07 1.47 0.52
C ASP A 95 13.45 2.38 1.58
N CYS A 96 12.13 2.48 1.58
CA CYS A 96 11.38 3.19 2.62
C CYS A 96 10.04 2.50 2.92
N LEU A 97 9.47 2.81 4.08
CA LEU A 97 8.17 2.29 4.50
C LEU A 97 7.19 3.44 4.71
N PRO A 98 6.52 3.91 3.64
CA PRO A 98 5.57 5.00 3.76
C PRO A 98 4.35 4.62 4.60
N THR A 99 3.76 5.63 5.25
CA THR A 99 2.45 5.49 5.91
C THR A 99 1.37 6.15 5.07
N MET A 100 0.14 5.64 5.19
CA MET A 100 -1.03 6.25 4.55
C MET A 100 -1.65 7.28 5.49
N MET A 101 -2.00 8.44 4.95
CA MET A 101 -2.66 9.50 5.66
C MET A 101 -3.89 9.97 4.87
N ILE A 102 -4.89 10.48 5.59
CA ILE A 102 -6.00 11.21 5.01
C ILE A 102 -5.81 12.69 5.31
N SER A 103 -6.08 13.55 4.33
CA SER A 103 -6.15 15.01 4.49
C SER A 103 -7.55 15.50 4.15
N ASN A 104 -8.20 16.18 5.09
CA ASN A 104 -9.52 16.79 4.91
C ASN A 104 -9.70 18.02 5.82
N ALA A 105 -10.93 18.54 5.92
CA ALA A 105 -11.23 19.72 6.73
C ALA A 105 -10.92 19.55 8.24
N ASN A 106 -10.85 18.32 8.75
CA ASN A 106 -10.49 18.02 10.13
C ASN A 106 -8.98 17.92 10.35
N GLY A 107 -8.18 18.06 9.29
CA GLY A 107 -6.73 18.00 9.31
C GLY A 107 -6.17 16.71 8.70
N GLU A 108 -4.89 16.48 8.97
CA GLU A 108 -4.15 15.32 8.45
C GLU A 108 -3.93 14.28 9.54
N ARG A 109 -4.27 13.02 9.26
CA ARG A 109 -4.05 11.92 10.20
C ARG A 109 -3.71 10.62 9.49
N GLN A 110 -2.99 9.74 10.18
CA GLN A 110 -2.70 8.41 9.66
C GLN A 110 -3.98 7.56 9.61
N ILE A 111 -4.08 6.74 8.57
CA ILE A 111 -5.16 5.76 8.38
C ILE A 111 -4.58 4.37 8.17
N THR A 112 -5.37 3.35 8.47
CA THR A 112 -5.03 1.95 8.20
C THR A 112 -5.90 1.41 7.07
N SER A 113 -5.43 0.38 6.38
CA SER A 113 -6.19 -0.25 5.30
C SER A 113 -7.56 -0.77 5.74
N ASP A 114 -7.66 -1.26 6.97
CA ASP A 114 -8.91 -1.80 7.52
C ASP A 114 -9.93 -0.70 7.84
N SER A 115 -9.51 0.57 7.89
CA SER A 115 -10.42 1.71 8.05
C SER A 115 -11.00 2.21 6.74
N ILE A 116 -10.51 1.73 5.59
CA ILE A 116 -10.91 2.20 4.26
C ILE A 116 -12.18 1.47 3.81
N ASP A 117 -13.19 2.24 3.42
CA ASP A 117 -14.36 1.70 2.71
C ASP A 117 -14.02 1.51 1.22
N PHE A 118 -13.58 2.59 0.56
CA PHE A 118 -13.16 2.57 -0.83
C PHE A 118 -12.17 3.69 -1.15
N ILE A 119 -11.44 3.49 -2.26
CA ILE A 119 -10.53 4.47 -2.87
C ILE A 119 -11.08 4.84 -4.24
N TYR A 120 -10.98 6.10 -4.61
CA TYR A 120 -11.51 6.64 -5.87
C TYR A 120 -10.62 7.79 -6.37
N ASP A 121 -11.01 8.43 -7.46
CA ASP A 121 -10.25 9.45 -8.16
C ASP A 121 -8.86 8.97 -8.57
N TYR A 122 -8.82 7.79 -9.19
CA TYR A 122 -7.57 7.13 -9.55
C TYR A 122 -6.62 6.81 -8.38
N GLY A 123 -7.07 6.86 -7.13
CA GLY A 123 -6.22 6.68 -5.96
C GLY A 123 -5.92 7.96 -5.19
N GLN A 124 -6.33 9.13 -5.69
CA GLN A 124 -6.08 10.41 -5.02
C GLN A 124 -6.98 10.64 -3.82
N LYS A 125 -8.15 9.98 -3.77
CA LYS A 125 -9.14 10.17 -2.72
C LYS A 125 -9.54 8.86 -2.06
N VAL A 126 -9.86 8.96 -0.78
CA VAL A 126 -10.25 7.82 0.06
C VAL A 126 -11.50 8.17 0.85
N GLN A 127 -12.39 7.19 1.00
CA GLN A 127 -13.48 7.23 1.96
C GLN A 127 -13.31 6.11 2.97
N LEU A 128 -13.45 6.46 4.24
CA LEU A 128 -13.32 5.56 5.37
C LEU A 128 -14.67 4.94 5.75
N LEU A 129 -14.64 3.82 6.48
CA LEU A 129 -15.83 3.11 6.95
C LEU A 129 -16.73 3.96 7.87
N ASN A 130 -16.17 4.96 8.54
CA ASN A 130 -16.91 5.91 9.37
C ASN A 130 -17.59 7.04 8.56
N GLY A 131 -17.46 7.03 7.23
CA GLY A 131 -18.03 8.03 6.33
C GLY A 131 -17.15 9.25 6.06
N GLU A 132 -16.03 9.39 6.76
CA GLU A 132 -15.05 10.45 6.51
C GLU A 132 -14.39 10.25 5.14
N ASN A 133 -14.21 11.34 4.39
CA ASN A 133 -13.51 11.32 3.11
C ASN A 133 -12.46 12.43 3.04
N GLY A 134 -11.52 12.29 2.10
CA GLY A 134 -10.43 13.23 1.91
C GLY A 134 -9.44 12.78 0.86
N GLU A 135 -8.36 13.54 0.74
CA GLU A 135 -7.21 13.20 -0.09
C GLU A 135 -6.38 12.10 0.58
N LEU A 136 -5.92 11.14 -0.22
CA LEU A 136 -5.00 10.10 0.22
C LEU A 136 -3.57 10.61 0.07
N ILE A 137 -2.89 10.78 1.21
CA ILE A 137 -1.52 11.23 1.29
C ILE A 137 -0.61 10.04 1.61
N ILE A 138 0.47 9.91 0.87
CA ILE A 138 1.56 8.98 1.13
C ILE A 138 2.66 9.73 1.87
N ASN A 139 2.90 9.37 3.13
CA ASN A 139 3.95 9.96 3.93
C ASN A 139 5.20 9.06 3.88
N ALA A 140 6.16 9.43 3.03
CA ALA A 140 7.44 8.75 2.89
C ALA A 140 8.42 9.24 3.96
N GLU A 141 8.24 8.76 5.20
CA GLU A 141 9.15 9.02 6.33
C GLU A 141 9.36 10.52 6.64
N GLY A 142 8.31 11.32 6.51
CA GLY A 142 8.30 12.77 6.76
C GLY A 142 8.00 13.59 5.51
N GLU A 143 8.30 13.07 4.31
CA GLU A 143 7.96 13.72 3.06
C GLU A 143 6.55 13.29 2.61
N LYS A 144 5.60 14.22 2.68
CA LYS A 144 4.19 13.97 2.31
C LYS A 144 3.97 14.21 0.83
N LYS A 145 3.37 13.24 0.15
CA LYS A 145 2.98 13.33 -1.26
C LYS A 145 1.51 12.97 -1.42
N LEU A 146 0.78 13.70 -2.23
CA LEU A 146 -0.53 13.25 -2.70
C LEU A 146 -0.36 11.97 -3.51
N ALA A 147 -1.18 10.96 -3.25
CA ALA A 147 -1.23 9.76 -4.08
C ALA A 147 -1.57 10.16 -5.53
N LYS A 148 -0.90 9.54 -6.52
CA LYS A 148 -1.10 9.87 -7.94
C LYS A 148 -2.15 8.98 -8.58
N LYS A 149 -1.72 7.86 -9.15
CA LYS A 149 -2.55 6.94 -9.91
C LYS A 149 -2.25 5.52 -9.49
N PHE A 150 -3.29 4.80 -9.10
CA PHE A 150 -3.20 3.39 -8.75
C PHE A 150 -3.28 2.56 -10.03
N LEU A 151 -2.30 1.70 -10.22
CA LEU A 151 -2.10 0.90 -11.41
C LEU A 151 -2.12 -0.58 -11.01
N MET A 152 -2.92 -1.36 -11.72
CA MET A 152 -2.98 -2.81 -11.55
C MET A 152 -2.30 -3.48 -12.74
N ARG A 153 -1.44 -4.47 -12.47
CA ARG A 153 -0.92 -5.37 -13.50
C ARG A 153 -1.64 -6.71 -13.39
N GLU A 154 -2.29 -7.11 -14.47
CA GLU A 154 -2.99 -8.40 -14.52
C GLU A 154 -2.01 -9.53 -14.83
N TYR A 155 -2.17 -10.65 -14.14
CA TYR A 155 -1.45 -11.89 -14.42
C TYR A 155 -2.48 -12.92 -14.88
N LYS A 156 -2.20 -13.59 -15.99
CA LYS A 156 -3.04 -14.68 -16.51
C LYS A 156 -2.30 -16.00 -16.33
N LEU A 157 -3.02 -17.00 -15.84
CA LEU A 157 -2.51 -18.36 -15.80
C LEU A 157 -2.41 -18.88 -17.24
N THR A 158 -1.22 -19.29 -17.65
CA THR A 158 -0.96 -19.84 -18.97
C THR A 158 -0.19 -21.14 -18.82
N GLU A 159 -0.46 -22.10 -19.71
CA GLU A 159 0.32 -23.33 -19.78
C GLU A 159 1.52 -23.11 -20.71
N TYR A 160 2.72 -23.40 -20.21
CA TYR A 160 3.96 -23.30 -20.96
C TYR A 160 4.78 -24.56 -20.73
N PHE A 161 5.01 -25.34 -21.79
CA PHE A 161 5.67 -26.65 -21.72
C PHE A 161 5.07 -27.64 -20.70
N GLY A 162 3.74 -27.62 -20.50
CA GLY A 162 3.05 -28.51 -19.56
C GLY A 162 3.08 -28.05 -18.11
N GLU A 163 3.69 -26.89 -17.81
CA GLU A 163 3.65 -26.25 -16.50
C GLU A 163 2.69 -25.05 -16.51
N GLN A 164 1.94 -24.87 -15.42
CA GLN A 164 1.11 -23.69 -15.22
C GLN A 164 1.97 -22.54 -14.69
N ILE A 165 2.11 -21.48 -15.48
CA ILE A 165 2.84 -20.27 -15.11
C ILE A 165 1.90 -19.06 -15.09
N LEU A 166 2.17 -18.10 -14.22
CA LEU A 166 1.53 -16.79 -14.27
C LEU A 166 2.30 -15.92 -15.25
N LYS A 167 1.69 -15.62 -16.41
CA LYS A 167 2.26 -14.71 -17.39
C LYS A 167 1.71 -13.30 -17.18
N GLU A 168 2.61 -12.33 -17.13
CA GLU A 168 2.26 -10.91 -17.07
C GLU A 168 1.43 -10.51 -18.29
N GLY A 169 0.30 -9.85 -18.04
CA GLY A 169 -0.42 -9.11 -19.05
C GLY A 169 0.43 -7.97 -19.60
N SER A 170 0.20 -7.59 -20.85
CA SER A 170 1.02 -6.60 -21.56
C SER A 170 0.85 -5.16 -21.08
N THR A 171 -0.15 -4.87 -20.24
CA THR A 171 -0.55 -3.49 -19.92
C THR A 171 -0.91 -3.32 -18.45
N GLU A 172 -0.40 -2.25 -17.84
CA GLU A 172 -0.88 -1.75 -16.56
C GLU A 172 -2.20 -1.00 -16.75
N THR A 173 -3.20 -1.35 -15.95
CA THR A 173 -4.55 -0.78 -16.00
C THR A 173 -4.71 0.21 -14.84
N PRO A 174 -4.95 1.51 -15.12
CA PRO A 174 -5.34 2.45 -14.08
C PRO A 174 -6.66 2.07 -13.44
N LEU A 175 -6.67 2.03 -12.11
CA LEU A 175 -7.87 1.83 -11.32
C LEU A 175 -8.50 3.20 -11.07
N ALA A 176 -9.67 3.47 -11.63
CA ALA A 176 -10.43 4.69 -11.34
C ALA A 176 -10.95 4.66 -9.90
N ALA A 177 -11.43 3.50 -9.44
CA ALA A 177 -11.84 3.28 -8.07
C ALA A 177 -11.71 1.79 -7.69
N PHE A 178 -11.59 1.49 -6.40
CA PHE A 178 -11.69 0.12 -5.90
C PHE A 178 -12.16 0.04 -4.44
N ALA A 179 -12.66 -1.14 -4.07
CA ALA A 179 -13.11 -1.46 -2.73
C ALA A 179 -12.90 -2.96 -2.42
N TYR A 180 -13.06 -3.33 -1.15
CA TYR A 180 -12.96 -4.72 -0.69
C TYR A 180 -14.29 -5.48 -0.68
N SER A 181 -15.39 -4.81 -1.03
CA SER A 181 -16.73 -5.39 -1.15
C SER A 181 -17.44 -4.88 -2.41
N LYS A 182 -18.48 -5.61 -2.87
CA LYS A 182 -19.29 -5.19 -4.01
C LYS A 182 -20.07 -3.92 -3.70
N GLU A 183 -20.58 -3.82 -2.48
CA GLU A 183 -21.34 -2.68 -1.97
C GLU A 183 -20.44 -1.45 -1.87
N GLY A 184 -19.20 -1.64 -1.41
CA GLY A 184 -18.16 -0.61 -1.40
C GLY A 184 -17.85 -0.11 -2.81
N LEU A 185 -17.71 -1.01 -3.80
CA LEU A 185 -17.49 -0.61 -5.19
C LEU A 185 -18.68 0.21 -5.73
N ALA A 186 -19.93 -0.19 -5.44
CA ALA A 186 -21.10 0.57 -5.87
C ALA A 186 -21.10 2.01 -5.33
N ARG A 187 -20.65 2.21 -4.07
CA ARG A 187 -20.45 3.56 -3.51
C ARG A 187 -19.28 4.29 -4.17
N ALA A 188 -18.17 3.59 -4.41
CA ALA A 188 -17.00 4.15 -5.07
C ALA A 188 -17.29 4.64 -6.49
N VAL A 189 -18.08 3.89 -7.27
CA VAL A 189 -18.51 4.27 -8.63
C VAL A 189 -19.37 5.54 -8.58
N LYS A 190 -20.28 5.66 -7.60
CA LYS A 190 -21.08 6.88 -7.43
C LYS A 190 -20.21 8.08 -7.09
N ALA A 191 -19.25 7.92 -6.18
CA ALA A 191 -18.30 8.97 -5.83
C ALA A 191 -17.42 9.37 -7.02
N GLN A 192 -16.96 8.40 -7.81
CA GLN A 192 -16.18 8.64 -9.03
C GLN A 192 -16.98 9.43 -10.07
N ALA A 193 -18.24 9.07 -10.30
CA ALA A 193 -19.10 9.76 -11.25
C ALA A 193 -19.38 11.21 -10.85
N ALA A 194 -19.48 11.49 -9.54
CA ALA A 194 -19.68 12.84 -9.02
C ALA A 194 -18.52 13.80 -9.31
N LEU A 195 -17.30 13.28 -9.53
CA LEU A 195 -16.14 14.10 -9.90
C LEU A 195 -16.18 14.58 -11.35
N GLY A 196 -16.79 13.81 -12.26
CA GLY A 196 -16.89 14.16 -13.69
C GLY A 196 -18.03 15.13 -14.03
N ASN A 197 -18.87 15.45 -13.05
CA ASN A 197 -19.99 16.40 -13.19
C ASN A 197 -19.69 17.79 -12.61
N ASN A 198 -18.45 18.01 -12.13
CA ASN A 198 -17.91 19.31 -11.70
C ASN A 198 -16.89 19.82 -12.72
#